data_AF-A0A292QLE1-F1
#
_entry.id   AF-A0A292QLE1-F1
#
_cell.length_a   1.000
_cell.length_b   1.000
_cell.length_c   1.000
_cell.angle_alpha   90.00
_cell.angle_beta   90.00
_cell.angle_gamma   90.00
#
_symmetry.space_group_name_H-M   'P 1'
#
loop_
_entity.id
_entity.type
_entity.pdbx_description
1 polymer ?
#
loop_
_entity_poly.entity_id
_entity_poly.type
_entity_poly.pdbx_seq_one_letter_code
_entity_poly.pdbx_strand_id
1 'polypeptide(L)'
;MGYIHCCGGLHKTRSFVLSPAENFVVCEMDYLSRCPNCQHTVLQLTRVDGEQNVSTVRYVNDVARKYFQKLKSKVLYERKYYDYSKRRGGTFYLNYNEYGVKKRCYSNLSSLKIGLEKYQSIL
;
A
#
# COMPACT_ATOMS: atom_id res chain seq x y z
N MET A 1 -2.18 -6.82 -0.61
CA MET A 1 -3.39 -7.63 -0.34
C MET A 1 -3.24 -8.21 1.05
N GLY A 2 -4.28 -8.15 1.87
CA GLY A 2 -4.22 -8.54 3.27
C GLY A 2 -5.05 -9.79 3.56
N TYR A 3 -4.96 -10.22 4.82
CA TYR A 3 -5.61 -11.42 5.31
C TYR A 3 -6.09 -11.23 6.73
N ILE A 4 -7.27 -11.77 7.05
CA ILE A 4 -7.80 -11.82 8.41
C ILE A 4 -7.97 -13.26 8.83
N HIS A 5 -7.41 -13.61 9.99
CA HIS A 5 -7.66 -14.89 10.62
C HIS A 5 -9.04 -14.90 11.30
N CYS A 6 -9.95 -15.76 10.83
CA CYS A 6 -11.30 -15.93 11.36
C CYS A 6 -11.70 -17.41 11.32
N CYS A 7 -12.22 -17.93 12.43
CA CYS A 7 -12.66 -19.33 12.57
C CYS A 7 -11.58 -20.37 12.21
N GLY A 8 -10.32 -20.11 12.59
CA GLY A 8 -9.20 -21.03 12.31
C GLY A 8 -8.66 -20.97 10.87
N GLY A 9 -9.25 -20.15 10.00
CA GLY A 9 -8.82 -19.96 8.62
C GLY A 9 -8.29 -18.55 8.37
N LEU A 10 -7.32 -18.46 7.44
CA LEU A 10 -6.81 -17.18 6.94
C LEU A 10 -7.59 -16.79 5.68
N HIS A 11 -8.37 -15.71 5.76
CA HIS A 11 -9.27 -15.30 4.67
C HIS A 11 -8.73 -14.05 3.97
N LYS A 12 -8.76 -14.05 2.64
CA LYS A 12 -8.38 -12.90 1.82
C LYS A 12 -9.30 -11.72 2.09
N THR A 13 -8.74 -10.53 2.26
CA THR A 13 -9.49 -9.31 2.51
C THR A 13 -9.22 -8.23 1.48
N ARG A 14 -10.14 -7.26 1.44
CA ARG A 14 -9.86 -5.97 0.81
C ARG A 14 -9.05 -5.14 1.79
N SER A 15 -7.91 -4.63 1.34
CA SER A 15 -6.99 -3.86 2.18
C SER A 15 -6.93 -2.43 1.71
N PHE A 16 -6.98 -1.50 2.64
CA PHE A 16 -7.00 -0.07 2.39
C PHE A 16 -5.88 0.59 3.19
N VAL A 17 -5.22 1.56 2.58
CA VAL A 17 -4.30 2.46 3.30
C VAL A 17 -5.09 3.70 3.67
N LEU A 18 -5.04 4.04 4.94
CA LEU A 18 -5.73 5.20 5.49
C LEU A 18 -4.75 6.35 5.68
N SER A 19 -5.28 7.57 5.68
CA SER A 19 -4.55 8.73 6.17
C SER A 19 -4.10 8.46 7.60
N PRO A 20 -2.81 8.70 7.94
CA PRO A 20 -2.33 8.52 9.30
C PRO A 20 -3.13 9.38 10.27
N ALA A 21 -3.39 8.84 11.47
CA ALA A 21 -3.97 9.59 12.57
C ALA A 21 -2.83 10.18 13.42
N GLU A 22 -3.13 11.18 14.25
CA GLU A 22 -2.15 11.76 15.17
C GLU A 22 -1.43 10.64 15.97
N ASN A 23 -0.10 10.70 15.99
CA ASN A 23 0.84 9.72 16.59
C ASN A 23 1.08 8.41 15.83
N PHE A 24 0.42 8.18 14.69
CA PHE A 24 0.68 7.02 13.84
C PHE A 24 1.32 7.43 12.52
N VAL A 25 2.30 6.65 12.06
CA VAL A 25 2.98 6.85 10.78
C VAL A 25 2.29 6.05 9.68
N VAL A 26 1.77 4.86 10.02
CA VAL A 26 1.09 3.97 9.07
C VAL A 26 -0.23 3.51 9.65
N CYS A 27 -1.30 3.62 8.88
CA CYS A 27 -2.62 3.09 9.21
C CYS A 27 -3.16 2.26 8.05
N GLU A 28 -3.41 0.97 8.31
CA GLU A 28 -3.96 0.03 7.34
C GLU A 28 -5.26 -0.56 7.86
N MET A 29 -6.19 -0.82 6.94
CA MET A 29 -7.49 -1.40 7.23
C MET A 29 -7.74 -2.60 6.32
N ASP A 30 -7.91 -3.76 6.93
CA ASP A 30 -8.36 -4.98 6.28
C ASP A 30 -9.85 -5.21 6.54
N TYR A 31 -10.59 -5.51 5.48
CA TYR A 31 -12.03 -5.73 5.54
C TYR A 31 -12.42 -7.06 4.89
N LEU A 32 -13.00 -7.94 5.70
CA LEU A 32 -13.65 -9.19 5.29
C LEU A 32 -15.16 -8.99 5.34
N SER A 33 -15.80 -8.92 4.17
CA SER A 33 -17.25 -8.68 4.09
C SER A 33 -18.07 -9.80 4.74
N ARG A 34 -17.65 -11.05 4.52
CA ARG A 34 -18.31 -12.25 5.04
C ARG A 34 -17.29 -13.38 5.20
N CYS A 35 -17.13 -13.88 6.43
CA CYS A 35 -16.36 -15.08 6.69
C CYS A 35 -17.10 -16.32 6.13
N PRO A 36 -16.44 -17.22 5.39
CA PRO A 36 -17.06 -18.45 4.89
C PRO A 36 -17.62 -19.37 5.98
N ASN A 37 -16.99 -19.37 7.18
CA ASN A 37 -17.36 -20.27 8.27
C ASN A 37 -18.48 -19.69 9.15
N CYS A 38 -18.28 -18.51 9.74
CA CYS A 38 -19.23 -17.90 10.68
C CYS A 38 -20.13 -16.83 10.05
N GLN A 39 -19.94 -16.50 8.77
CA GLN A 39 -20.68 -15.46 8.05
C GLN A 39 -20.53 -14.04 8.62
N HIS A 40 -19.66 -13.85 9.61
CA HIS A 40 -19.42 -12.53 10.19
C HIS A 40 -18.71 -11.60 9.21
N THR A 41 -19.05 -10.33 9.29
CA THR A 41 -18.24 -9.25 8.73
C THR A 41 -17.11 -8.95 9.71
N VAL A 42 -15.86 -8.85 9.26
CA VAL A 42 -14.72 -8.55 10.13
C VAL A 42 -13.93 -7.39 9.55
N LEU A 43 -13.58 -6.44 10.41
CA LEU A 43 -12.69 -5.33 10.07
C LEU A 43 -11.51 -5.36 11.03
N GLN A 44 -10.30 -5.24 10.51
CA GLN A 44 -9.08 -5.14 11.30
C GLN A 44 -8.33 -3.88 10.91
N LEU A 45 -7.97 -3.07 11.89
CA LEU A 45 -7.09 -1.93 11.75
C LEU A 45 -5.72 -2.30 12.29
N THR A 46 -4.70 -2.04 11.50
CA THR A 46 -3.30 -2.18 11.89
C THR A 46 -2.67 -0.79 11.84
N ARG A 47 -2.08 -0.35 12.94
CA ARG A 47 -1.45 0.98 13.05
C ARG A 47 -0.04 0.83 13.57
N VAL A 48 0.87 1.64 13.04
CA VAL A 48 2.28 1.68 13.43
C VAL A 48 2.62 3.10 13.87
N ASP A 49 3.21 3.25 15.05
CA ASP A 49 3.66 4.55 15.57
C ASP A 49 5.08 4.90 15.09
N GLY A 50 5.62 6.03 15.58
CA GLY A 50 6.96 6.50 15.24
C GLY A 50 8.09 5.64 15.81
N GLU A 51 7.82 4.84 16.84
CA GLU A 51 8.76 3.93 17.51
C GLU A 51 8.69 2.51 16.93
N GLN A 52 7.93 2.32 15.85
CA GLN A 52 7.67 1.03 15.20
C GLN A 52 6.82 0.05 16.04
N ASN A 53 6.12 0.51 17.07
CA ASN A 53 5.17 -0.33 17.79
C ASN A 53 3.93 -0.57 16.94
N VAL A 54 3.49 -1.82 16.88
CA VAL A 54 2.33 -2.24 16.10
C VAL A 54 1.13 -2.41 17.03
N SER A 55 0.04 -1.70 16.74
CA SER A 55 -1.25 -1.92 17.39
C SER A 55 -2.26 -2.46 16.39
N THR A 56 -3.02 -3.47 16.80
CA THR A 56 -4.10 -4.04 15.99
C THR A 56 -5.43 -3.94 16.73
N VAL A 57 -6.48 -3.51 16.02
CA VAL A 57 -7.84 -3.39 16.57
C VAL A 57 -8.79 -4.12 15.64
N ARG A 58 -9.65 -4.99 16.20
CA ARG A 58 -10.58 -5.80 15.43
C ARG A 58 -12.02 -5.51 15.81
N TYR A 59 -12.87 -5.37 14.81
CA TYR A 59 -14.31 -5.21 14.94
C TYR A 59 -15.05 -6.30 14.16
N VAL A 60 -16.26 -6.65 14.60
CA VAL A 60 -17.07 -7.72 14.01
C VAL A 60 -18.49 -7.22 13.74
N ASN A 61 -19.14 -7.79 12.72
CA ASN A 61 -20.53 -7.57 12.33
C ASN A 61 -20.90 -6.09 12.16
N ASP A 62 -21.97 -5.63 12.82
CA ASP A 62 -22.49 -4.28 12.60
C ASP A 62 -21.53 -3.19 13.07
N VAL A 63 -20.72 -3.47 14.10
CA VAL A 63 -19.67 -2.55 14.52
C VAL A 63 -18.62 -2.41 13.41
N ALA A 64 -18.20 -3.52 12.80
CA ALA A 64 -17.29 -3.50 11.66
C ALA A 64 -17.85 -2.70 10.48
N ARG A 65 -19.14 -2.89 10.14
CA ARG A 65 -19.80 -2.18 9.04
C ARG A 65 -19.89 -0.67 9.29
N LYS A 66 -20.27 -0.25 10.50
CA LYS A 66 -20.33 1.16 10.89
C LYS A 66 -18.96 1.82 10.82
N TYR A 67 -17.93 1.16 11.37
CA TYR A 67 -16.56 1.68 11.32
C TYR A 67 -16.00 1.73 9.89
N PHE A 68 -16.28 0.73 9.06
CA PHE A 68 -15.89 0.74 7.66
C PHE A 68 -16.43 1.97 6.93
N GLN A 69 -17.73 2.27 7.08
CA GLN A 69 -18.34 3.45 6.46
C GLN A 69 -17.74 4.75 6.98
N LYS A 70 -17.49 4.85 8.29
CA LYS A 70 -16.85 6.03 8.91
C LYS A 70 -15.44 6.27 8.39
N LEU A 71 -14.69 5.20 8.13
CA LEU A 71 -13.29 5.28 7.70
C LEU A 71 -13.12 5.46 6.20
N LYS A 72 -14.17 5.29 5.39
CA LYS A 72 -14.10 5.51 3.93
C LYS A 72 -13.56 6.89 3.55
N SER A 73 -13.93 7.94 4.28
CA SER A 73 -13.45 9.30 4.02
C SER A 73 -11.95 9.47 4.27
N LYS A 74 -11.33 8.54 5.02
CA LYS A 74 -9.90 8.55 5.33
C LYS A 74 -9.09 7.60 4.43
N VAL A 75 -9.72 6.87 3.51
CA VAL A 75 -9.02 5.96 2.61
C VAL A 75 -8.24 6.76 1.58
N LEU A 76 -6.92 6.59 1.55
CA LEU A 76 -6.06 7.14 0.51
C LEU A 76 -6.15 6.31 -0.76
N TYR A 77 -6.01 4.99 -0.62
CA TYR A 77 -6.16 4.04 -1.73
C TYR A 77 -6.46 2.62 -1.24
N GLU A 78 -7.05 1.82 -2.13
CA GLU A 78 -7.22 0.37 -1.95
C GLU A 78 -6.01 -0.38 -2.52
N ARG A 79 -5.39 -1.25 -1.71
CA ARG A 79 -4.32 -2.14 -2.16
C ARG A 79 -4.89 -3.26 -3.00
N LYS A 80 -4.93 -3.04 -4.31
CA LYS A 80 -5.29 -4.07 -5.27
C LYS A 80 -4.07 -4.96 -5.56
N TYR A 81 -4.32 -6.26 -5.73
CA TYR A 81 -3.33 -7.15 -6.32
C TYR A 81 -3.08 -6.69 -7.75
N TYR A 82 -1.83 -6.34 -8.05
CA TYR A 82 -1.43 -5.97 -9.39
C TYR A 82 -0.69 -7.16 -10.02
N ASP A 83 -1.24 -7.66 -11.12
CA ASP A 83 -0.61 -8.72 -11.89
C ASP A 83 0.49 -8.10 -12.76
N TYR A 84 1.71 -8.06 -12.22
CA TYR A 84 2.88 -7.51 -12.91
C TYR A 84 3.25 -8.29 -14.18
N SER A 85 2.79 -9.54 -14.34
CA SER A 85 3.05 -10.33 -15.55
C SER A 85 2.34 -9.76 -16.79
N LYS A 86 1.24 -9.02 -16.58
CA LYS A 86 0.45 -8.41 -17.66
C LYS A 86 0.98 -7.05 -18.12
N ARG A 87 1.92 -6.44 -17.39
CA ARG A 87 2.62 -5.24 -17.85
C ARG A 87 3.92 -5.65 -18.54
N ARG A 88 3.94 -5.55 -19.87
CA ARG A 88 5.20 -5.35 -20.59
C ARG A 88 5.72 -3.98 -20.15
N GLY A 89 6.84 -3.94 -19.42
CA GLY A 89 7.42 -2.70 -18.91
C GLY A 89 7.45 -1.63 -20.00
N GLY A 90 6.94 -0.43 -19.70
CA GLY A 90 6.91 0.66 -20.67
C GLY A 90 8.32 1.01 -21.09
N THR A 91 8.64 0.78 -22.36
CA THR A 91 9.84 1.32 -22.98
C THR A 91 9.63 2.82 -23.12
N PHE A 92 10.51 3.63 -22.52
CA PHE A 92 10.55 5.06 -22.78
C PHE A 92 11.89 5.41 -23.43
N TYR A 93 11.88 6.47 -24.23
CA TYR A 93 13.10 7.04 -24.78
C TYR A 93 13.40 8.34 -24.04
N LEU A 94 14.62 8.45 -23.51
CA LEU A 94 15.13 9.70 -22.94
C LEU A 94 16.15 10.27 -23.93
N ASN A 95 15.88 11.46 -24.48
CA ASN A 95 16.91 12.22 -25.17
C ASN A 95 17.67 13.03 -24.12
N TYR A 96 18.98 12.88 -24.03
CA TYR A 96 19.83 13.62 -23.11
C TYR A 96 21.06 14.14 -23.84
N ASN A 97 21.67 15.19 -23.30
CA ASN A 97 22.88 15.78 -23.85
C ASN A 97 24.09 15.24 -23.07
N GLU A 98 24.99 14.56 -23.76
CA GLU A 98 26.25 14.09 -23.20
C GLU A 98 27.38 14.80 -23.96
N TYR A 99 28.06 15.74 -23.29
CA TYR A 99 29.18 16.51 -23.85
C TYR A 99 28.87 17.25 -25.18
N GLY A 100 27.68 17.85 -25.28
CA GLY A 100 27.27 18.62 -26.46
C GLY A 100 26.63 17.77 -27.56
N VAL A 101 26.61 16.44 -27.42
CA VAL A 101 26.00 15.50 -28.37
C VAL A 101 24.65 15.02 -27.83
N LYS A 102 23.58 15.19 -28.61
CA LYS A 102 22.25 14.62 -28.29
C LYS A 102 22.30 13.10 -28.44
N LYS A 103 22.16 12.37 -27.34
CA LYS A 103 22.05 10.91 -27.30
C LYS A 103 20.63 10.50 -26.90
N ARG A 104 20.27 9.26 -27.23
CA ARG A 104 18.96 8.67 -26.90
C ARG A 104 19.16 7.36 -26.13
N CYS A 105 18.60 7.30 -24.91
CA CYS A 105 18.58 6.09 -24.10
C CYS A 105 17.24 5.37 -24.26
N TYR A 106 17.29 4.08 -24.57
CA TYR A 106 16.13 3.19 -24.62
C TYR A 106 16.20 2.28 -23.39
N SER A 107 15.58 2.69 -22.29
CA SER A 107 15.54 1.91 -21.05
C SER A 107 14.12 1.76 -20.54
N ASN A 108 13.91 0.78 -19.69
CA ASN A 108 12.72 0.69 -18.86
C ASN A 108 12.99 1.43 -17.54
N LEU A 109 11.96 1.94 -16.86
CA LEU A 109 12.18 2.77 -15.65
C LEU A 109 12.90 1.97 -14.54
N SER A 110 12.74 0.66 -14.56
CA SER A 110 13.43 -0.29 -13.67
C SER A 110 14.95 -0.35 -13.86
N SER A 111 15.48 -0.08 -15.06
CA SER A 111 16.92 -0.04 -15.33
C SER A 111 17.51 1.36 -15.25
N LEU A 112 16.66 2.38 -15.08
CA LEU A 112 17.10 3.77 -14.98
C LEU A 112 17.75 3.99 -13.60
N LYS A 113 19.07 3.85 -13.54
CA LYS A 113 19.87 4.36 -12.41
C LYS A 113 19.88 5.89 -12.51
N ILE A 114 18.84 6.53 -11.99
CA ILE A 114 18.90 7.97 -11.72
C ILE A 114 20.05 8.12 -10.72
N GLY A 115 21.10 8.83 -11.12
CA GLY A 115 22.19 9.14 -10.23
C GLY A 115 21.60 9.81 -9.00
N LEU A 116 21.61 9.12 -7.86
CA LEU A 116 21.51 9.79 -6.58
C LEU A 116 22.74 10.69 -6.54
N GLU A 117 22.53 11.97 -6.82
CA GLU A 117 23.51 13.00 -6.51
C GLU A 117 23.82 12.82 -5.03
N LYS A 118 24.99 12.27 -4.72
CA LYS A 118 25.46 12.23 -3.35
C LYS A 118 25.51 13.70 -2.95
N TYR A 119 24.65 14.11 -2.02
CA TYR A 119 24.86 15.34 -1.28
C TYR A 119 26.26 15.23 -0.64
N GLN A 120 27.27 15.74 -1.33
CA GLN A 120 28.52 16.12 -0.70
C GLN A 120 28.18 17.42 0.01
N SER A 121 27.97 17.33 1.33
CA SER A 121 28.07 18.49 2.20
C SER A 121 29.42 19.13 1.96
N ILE A 122 29.43 20.24 1.23
CA ILE A 122 30.55 21.16 1.17
C ILE A 122 30.37 22.11 2.35
N LEU A 123 31.41 22.14 3.19
CA LEU A 123 31.67 22.92 4.42
C LEU A 123 31.30 22.22 5.74
#